data_AF-A0A1V9ZRG1-F1
#
_entry.id   AF-A0A1V9ZRG1-F1
#
_cell.length_a   1.000
_cell.length_b   1.000
_cell.length_c   1.000
_cell.angle_alpha   90.00
_cell.angle_beta   90.00
_cell.angle_gamma   90.00
#
_symmetry.space_group_name_H-M   'P 1'
#
loop_
_entity.id
_entity.type
_entity.pdbx_description
1 polymer ?
#
loop_
_entity_poly.entity_id
_entity_poly.type
_entity_poly.pdbx_seq_one_letter_code
_entity_poly.pdbx_strand_id
1 'polypeptide(L)'
;MSTGTAPQAPLVAHVRHQPGGDSITLKFSLLGSDRQLVRQPTEELSRILVRIDRLLHPPSTKKIPKQGKKVKAKTVHQQLGKSTTTIQFRNGANELLSPTLSLGDALPRAATLQIQEDIYNIVVNEPALLSLSLHAHTLMTGIPLLPTVELEFCTPADCSWIWTRVANGTEPVVVGSTAVYTPSASDIGASLCVTVTAPTGATLSSLSTTAVTAQPDRSVFAPRHAYAATRSMDHLEGFRFMTYNILYAKYARAERTYNRMYPHAKPGILFDHYRMPLVALEMLEAGADIICAQEMGEAICQSYYLPLLQGHGFDGEYAGKAGTTPEGLAIFYKTEVWALTESHVLVFADAVADVPPTSPLGLFLAAHPQVALAVRSVPSVGHIALLRSKAAPTQALLVANTHLFYRYDADAVRLVQTVLLTRFLEAKKTALEAATGLRIGVVITGDLNALPEAIAAQFLTTGAVDTNHRHWAAASAFEWSPDQSSNEAVPWPADAPQKLVHSLALASACGQPEFTHFVKNHEFTFIGTLDHILVDTSALAPAGHFPFFSLEAASHETSLPSTTFPSDHVSLVADVRFV
;
A
#
# COMPACT_ATOMS: atom_id res chain seq x y z
N MET A 1 -58.18 20.66 28.71
CA MET A 1 -56.79 20.19 28.58
C MET A 1 -56.60 19.72 27.16
N SER A 2 -56.02 20.58 26.31
CA SER A 2 -55.70 20.24 24.91
C SER A 2 -54.37 19.49 24.94
N THR A 3 -54.42 18.20 24.62
CA THR A 3 -53.24 17.36 24.42
C THR A 3 -52.68 17.68 23.03
N GLY A 4 -51.73 18.62 22.97
CA GLY A 4 -50.95 18.85 21.76
C GLY A 4 -50.12 17.61 21.45
N THR A 5 -50.51 16.88 20.41
CA THR A 5 -49.68 15.84 19.78
C THR A 5 -48.42 16.50 19.23
N ALA A 6 -47.25 16.03 19.68
CA ALA A 6 -45.97 16.46 19.13
C ALA A 6 -45.96 16.26 17.59
N PRO A 7 -45.37 17.19 16.82
CA PRO A 7 -45.27 17.03 15.37
C PRO A 7 -44.50 15.73 15.06
N GLN A 8 -45.14 14.85 14.30
CA GLN A 8 -44.52 13.63 13.79
C GLN A 8 -43.32 14.04 12.92
N ALA A 9 -42.15 13.43 13.17
CA ALA A 9 -40.99 13.66 12.34
C ALA A 9 -41.32 13.32 10.87
N PRO A 10 -40.81 14.10 9.89
CA PRO A 10 -41.08 13.84 8.49
C PRO A 10 -40.60 12.43 8.12
N LEU A 11 -41.43 11.67 7.40
CA LEU A 11 -41.04 10.36 6.92
C LEU A 11 -39.95 10.51 5.84
N VAL A 12 -38.95 9.64 5.89
CA VAL A 12 -37.81 9.66 4.96
C VAL A 12 -37.66 8.30 4.29
N ALA A 13 -37.39 8.33 3.00
CA ALA A 13 -36.97 7.18 2.22
C ALA A 13 -35.57 7.44 1.65
N HIS A 14 -34.68 6.47 1.74
CA HIS A 14 -33.30 6.59 1.26
C HIS A 14 -33.13 5.79 -0.02
N VAL A 15 -32.64 6.45 -1.06
CA VAL A 15 -32.22 5.81 -2.31
C VAL A 15 -30.70 5.73 -2.31
N ARG A 16 -30.14 4.53 -2.54
CA ARG A 16 -28.70 4.33 -2.77
C ARG A 16 -28.48 3.83 -4.19
N HIS A 17 -27.73 4.59 -4.98
CA HIS A 17 -27.41 4.29 -6.37
C HIS A 17 -26.16 5.04 -6.83
N GLN A 18 -25.08 4.31 -7.14
CA GLN A 18 -23.94 4.90 -7.86
C GLN A 18 -24.16 4.75 -9.38
N PRO A 19 -23.85 5.80 -10.19
CA PRO A 19 -23.91 5.68 -11.64
C PRO A 19 -23.10 4.48 -12.15
N GLY A 20 -23.73 3.62 -12.95
CA GLY A 20 -23.11 2.41 -13.48
C GLY A 20 -23.12 1.20 -12.53
N GLY A 21 -23.70 1.30 -11.34
CA GLY A 21 -23.81 0.17 -10.41
C GLY A 21 -24.83 -0.88 -10.86
N ASP A 22 -24.62 -2.14 -10.46
CA ASP A 22 -25.53 -3.26 -10.79
C ASP A 22 -26.80 -3.30 -9.92
N SER A 23 -26.91 -2.41 -8.94
CA SER A 23 -28.06 -2.38 -8.05
C SER A 23 -28.44 -0.96 -7.63
N ILE A 24 -29.74 -0.79 -7.38
CA ILE A 24 -30.32 0.38 -6.74
C ILE A 24 -31.14 -0.08 -5.54
N THR A 25 -30.98 0.62 -4.42
CA THR A 25 -31.63 0.28 -3.17
C THR A 25 -32.57 1.39 -2.74
N LEU A 26 -33.81 1.05 -2.40
CA LEU A 26 -34.76 1.93 -1.73
C LEU A 26 -35.00 1.42 -0.30
N LYS A 27 -34.71 2.24 0.71
CA LYS A 27 -34.97 1.97 2.14
C LYS A 27 -36.02 2.93 2.69
N PHE A 28 -37.00 2.43 3.42
CA PHE A 28 -38.03 3.26 4.07
C PHE A 28 -38.74 2.43 5.16
N SER A 29 -39.30 3.08 6.17
CA SER A 29 -40.14 2.38 7.15
C SER A 29 -41.53 2.16 6.58
N LEU A 30 -42.14 1.00 6.82
CA LEU A 30 -43.52 0.72 6.43
C LEU A 30 -44.16 -0.25 7.43
N LEU A 31 -45.29 0.16 8.02
CA LEU A 31 -46.01 -0.59 9.05
C LEU A 31 -45.11 -0.95 10.25
N GLY A 32 -44.29 0.01 10.69
CA GLY A 32 -43.38 -0.16 11.84
C GLY A 32 -42.19 -1.09 11.59
N SER A 33 -41.91 -1.44 10.33
CA SER A 33 -40.75 -2.25 9.94
C SER A 33 -39.94 -1.57 8.85
N ASP A 34 -38.62 -1.57 8.99
CA ASP A 34 -37.73 -1.10 7.92
C ASP A 34 -37.80 -2.03 6.71
N ARG A 35 -38.07 -1.44 5.56
CA ARG A 35 -38.12 -2.12 4.27
C ARG A 35 -36.90 -1.73 3.47
N GLN A 36 -36.24 -2.73 2.90
CA GLN A 36 -35.15 -2.55 1.95
C GLN A 36 -35.48 -3.29 0.66
N LEU A 37 -35.52 -2.56 -0.45
CA LEU A 37 -35.77 -3.08 -1.78
C LEU A 37 -34.52 -2.90 -2.63
N VAL A 38 -33.77 -3.98 -2.86
CA VAL A 38 -32.60 -4.01 -3.76
C VAL A 38 -33.04 -4.53 -5.13
N ARG A 39 -32.76 -3.79 -6.20
CA ARG A 39 -33.22 -4.08 -7.57
C ARG A 39 -32.15 -3.76 -8.61
N GLN A 40 -32.32 -4.29 -9.81
CA GLN A 40 -31.51 -3.90 -10.97
C GLN A 40 -31.94 -2.52 -11.47
N PRO A 41 -31.03 -1.56 -11.74
CA PRO A 41 -31.40 -0.22 -12.19
C PRO A 41 -32.17 -0.21 -13.53
N THR A 42 -31.98 -1.24 -14.34
CA THR A 42 -32.67 -1.43 -15.64
C THR A 42 -34.12 -1.91 -15.51
N GLU A 43 -34.55 -2.36 -14.32
CA GLU A 43 -35.96 -2.70 -14.09
C GLU A 43 -36.85 -1.45 -14.16
N GLU A 44 -38.12 -1.64 -14.54
CA GLU A 44 -39.10 -0.55 -14.56
C GLU A 44 -39.61 -0.22 -13.14
N LEU A 45 -39.91 1.05 -12.88
CA LEU A 45 -40.44 1.56 -11.61
C LEU A 45 -41.68 0.79 -11.10
N SER A 46 -42.51 0.28 -12.01
CA SER A 46 -43.67 -0.54 -11.65
C SER A 46 -43.34 -1.79 -10.82
N ARG A 47 -42.13 -2.33 -10.95
CA ARG A 47 -41.68 -3.47 -10.14
C ARG A 47 -41.58 -3.12 -8.66
N ILE A 48 -41.13 -1.90 -8.34
CA ILE A 48 -41.12 -1.39 -6.97
C ILE A 48 -42.55 -1.10 -6.51
N LEU A 49 -43.36 -0.42 -7.33
CA LEU A 49 -44.76 -0.11 -6.98
C LEU A 49 -45.54 -1.37 -6.59
N VAL A 50 -45.46 -2.43 -7.40
CA VAL A 50 -46.11 -3.72 -7.11
C VAL A 50 -45.52 -4.40 -5.89
N ARG A 51 -44.22 -4.23 -5.61
CA ARG A 51 -43.60 -4.82 -4.42
C ARG A 51 -44.07 -4.13 -3.15
N ILE A 52 -44.20 -2.80 -3.15
CA ILE A 52 -44.72 -2.02 -2.03
C ILE A 52 -46.19 -2.39 -1.79
N ASP A 53 -47.01 -2.48 -2.84
CA ASP A 53 -48.41 -2.93 -2.74
C ASP A 53 -48.53 -4.32 -2.10
N ARG A 54 -47.64 -5.26 -2.44
CA ARG A 54 -47.58 -6.59 -1.80
C ARG A 54 -47.09 -6.58 -0.36
N LEU A 55 -46.33 -5.58 0.05
CA LEU A 55 -45.92 -5.42 1.46
C LEU A 55 -47.10 -4.90 2.31
N LEU A 56 -47.96 -4.07 1.73
CA LEU A 56 -49.21 -3.61 2.34
C LEU A 56 -50.29 -4.70 2.36
N HIS A 57 -50.37 -5.49 1.29
CA HIS A 57 -51.37 -6.53 1.09
C HIS A 57 -50.71 -7.89 0.84
N PRO A 58 -50.18 -8.56 1.89
CA PRO A 58 -49.61 -9.89 1.75
C PRO A 58 -50.66 -10.86 1.20
N PRO A 59 -50.34 -11.69 0.19
CA PRO A 59 -51.29 -12.66 -0.34
C PRO A 59 -51.69 -13.66 0.76
N SER A 60 -52.98 -13.94 0.90
CA SER A 60 -53.48 -14.90 1.88
C SER A 60 -52.88 -16.29 1.61
N THR A 61 -52.39 -16.96 2.66
CA THR A 61 -51.78 -18.29 2.58
C THR A 61 -52.82 -19.34 2.21
N LYS A 62 -53.10 -19.47 0.91
CA LYS A 62 -53.58 -20.72 0.31
C LYS A 62 -52.52 -21.19 -0.68
N LYS A 63 -52.06 -22.43 -0.45
CA LYS A 63 -51.02 -23.16 -1.20
C LYS A 63 -51.04 -22.80 -2.70
N ILE A 64 -49.95 -22.25 -3.22
CA ILE A 64 -49.69 -22.17 -4.65
C ILE A 64 -48.56 -23.17 -4.97
N PRO A 65 -48.75 -24.09 -5.92
CA PRO A 65 -47.69 -25.00 -6.35
C PRO A 65 -46.60 -24.24 -7.11
N LYS A 66 -45.35 -24.66 -6.92
CA LYS A 66 -44.18 -24.17 -7.65
C LYS A 66 -44.39 -24.34 -9.16
N GLN A 67 -44.45 -23.26 -9.91
CA GLN A 67 -44.11 -23.26 -11.34
C GLN A 67 -43.35 -22.01 -11.72
N GLY A 68 -42.13 -22.21 -12.21
CA GLY A 68 -41.36 -21.20 -12.90
C GLY A 68 -42.01 -20.84 -14.23
N LYS A 69 -42.48 -19.60 -14.36
CA LYS A 69 -42.59 -18.91 -15.64
C LYS A 69 -42.18 -17.45 -15.45
N LYS A 70 -41.12 -17.04 -16.16
CA LYS A 70 -40.71 -15.64 -16.29
C LYS A 70 -41.89 -14.85 -16.87
N VAL A 71 -42.57 -14.07 -16.04
CA VAL A 71 -43.58 -13.11 -16.50
C VAL A 71 -42.87 -11.98 -17.24
N LYS A 72 -43.13 -11.87 -18.55
CA LYS A 72 -42.58 -10.82 -19.43
C LYS A 72 -42.93 -9.43 -18.88
N ALA A 73 -41.96 -8.52 -18.91
CA ALA A 73 -42.05 -7.15 -18.35
C ALA A 73 -43.28 -6.35 -18.77
N LYS A 74 -43.78 -6.55 -20.01
CA LYS A 74 -44.93 -5.82 -20.58
C LYS A 74 -46.27 -5.98 -19.85
N THR A 75 -46.45 -6.94 -18.92
CA THR A 75 -47.76 -7.22 -18.30
C THR A 75 -47.94 -6.64 -16.89
N VAL A 76 -46.88 -6.12 -16.24
CA VAL A 76 -46.94 -5.70 -14.82
C VAL A 76 -47.67 -4.37 -14.61
N HIS A 77 -47.50 -3.39 -15.52
CA HIS A 77 -48.18 -2.09 -15.43
C HIS A 77 -49.72 -2.18 -15.45
N GLN A 78 -50.27 -3.20 -16.11
CA GLN A 78 -51.72 -3.41 -16.21
C GLN A 78 -52.37 -3.90 -14.90
N GLN A 79 -51.59 -4.37 -13.91
CA GLN A 79 -52.13 -4.82 -12.61
C GLN A 79 -52.33 -3.69 -11.60
N LEU A 80 -51.74 -2.49 -11.80
CA LEU A 80 -51.93 -1.35 -10.89
C LEU A 80 -53.38 -0.87 -10.80
N GLY A 81 -54.24 -1.17 -11.78
CA GLY A 81 -55.63 -0.70 -11.86
C GLY A 81 -56.66 -1.49 -11.03
N LYS A 82 -56.25 -2.41 -10.15
CA LYS A 82 -57.18 -3.20 -9.29
C LYS A 82 -57.01 -2.98 -7.79
N SER A 83 -56.03 -2.18 -7.36
CA SER A 83 -55.76 -1.85 -5.95
C SER A 83 -56.25 -0.43 -5.65
N THR A 84 -56.94 -0.23 -4.52
CA THR A 84 -57.36 1.09 -4.02
C THR A 84 -56.21 1.86 -3.36
N THR A 85 -54.98 1.37 -3.47
CA THR A 85 -53.83 1.84 -2.71
C THR A 85 -53.02 2.85 -3.52
N THR A 86 -52.91 4.08 -3.02
CA THR A 86 -52.08 5.13 -3.63
C THR A 86 -50.61 4.83 -3.37
N ILE A 87 -49.83 4.55 -4.42
CA ILE A 87 -48.36 4.44 -4.34
C ILE A 87 -47.77 5.24 -5.50
N GLN A 88 -47.08 6.34 -5.22
CA GLN A 88 -46.63 7.29 -6.23
C GLN A 88 -45.22 7.81 -5.91
N PHE A 89 -44.36 7.88 -6.93
CA PHE A 89 -43.12 8.64 -6.85
C PHE A 89 -43.29 9.95 -7.59
N ARG A 90 -42.84 11.05 -7.01
CA ARG A 90 -42.88 12.38 -7.64
C ARG A 90 -41.50 13.02 -7.68
N ASN A 91 -41.24 13.83 -8.70
CA ASN A 91 -40.00 14.61 -8.80
C ASN A 91 -40.06 15.91 -7.98
N GLY A 92 -38.98 16.71 -8.00
CA GLY A 92 -38.92 18.00 -7.29
C GLY A 92 -39.92 19.06 -7.76
N ALA A 93 -40.50 18.91 -8.95
CA ALA A 93 -41.60 19.74 -9.46
C ALA A 93 -42.99 19.20 -9.09
N ASN A 94 -43.04 18.18 -8.21
CA ASN A 94 -44.25 17.47 -7.79
C ASN A 94 -44.96 16.71 -8.93
N GLU A 95 -44.28 16.40 -10.02
CA GLU A 95 -44.81 15.65 -11.16
C GLU A 95 -44.67 14.14 -10.93
N LEU A 96 -45.69 13.37 -11.33
CA LEU A 96 -45.71 11.92 -11.19
C LEU A 96 -44.67 11.27 -12.13
N LEU A 97 -43.82 10.42 -11.58
CA LEU A 97 -42.87 9.64 -12.37
C LEU A 97 -43.60 8.49 -13.08
N SER A 98 -43.33 8.32 -14.39
CA SER A 98 -43.94 7.25 -15.17
C SER A 98 -43.52 5.87 -14.63
N PRO A 99 -44.47 4.92 -14.43
CA PRO A 99 -44.15 3.55 -14.02
C PRO A 99 -43.17 2.83 -14.95
N THR A 100 -43.11 3.22 -16.23
CA THR A 100 -42.25 2.60 -17.26
C THR A 100 -40.81 3.11 -17.26
N LEU A 101 -40.49 4.14 -16.46
CA LEU A 101 -39.11 4.59 -16.33
C LEU A 101 -38.25 3.49 -15.70
N SER A 102 -36.99 3.42 -16.12
CA SER A 102 -36.01 2.58 -15.43
C SER A 102 -35.85 3.07 -13.99
N LEU A 103 -35.53 2.17 -13.06
CA LEU A 103 -35.28 2.55 -11.68
C LEU A 103 -34.07 3.47 -11.55
N GLY A 104 -33.04 3.24 -12.37
CA GLY A 104 -31.83 4.07 -12.44
C GLY A 104 -32.12 5.52 -12.88
N ASP A 105 -33.17 5.74 -13.68
CA ASP A 105 -33.62 7.08 -14.06
C ASP A 105 -34.65 7.66 -13.08
N ALA A 106 -35.54 6.82 -12.56
CA ALA A 106 -36.68 7.26 -11.77
C ALA A 106 -36.28 7.63 -10.34
N LEU A 107 -35.62 6.72 -9.61
CA LEU A 107 -35.38 6.91 -8.18
C LEU A 107 -34.39 8.04 -7.86
N PRO A 108 -33.29 8.24 -8.62
CA PRO A 108 -32.41 9.39 -8.37
C PRO A 108 -33.05 10.76 -8.64
N ARG A 109 -34.15 10.80 -9.42
CA ARG A 109 -34.92 12.02 -9.72
C ARG A 109 -36.14 12.19 -8.81
N ALA A 110 -36.47 11.19 -8.01
CA ALA A 110 -37.63 11.21 -7.15
C ALA A 110 -37.33 12.07 -5.91
N ALA A 111 -38.22 13.01 -5.61
CA ALA A 111 -38.17 13.84 -4.41
C ALA A 111 -39.08 13.30 -3.31
N THR A 112 -40.19 12.65 -3.68
CA THR A 112 -41.11 12.05 -2.70
C THR A 112 -41.63 10.69 -3.14
N LEU A 113 -41.91 9.84 -2.15
CA LEU A 113 -42.67 8.59 -2.26
C LEU A 113 -43.92 8.74 -1.42
N GLN A 114 -45.09 8.69 -2.04
CA GLN A 114 -46.37 8.63 -1.34
C GLN A 114 -46.83 7.18 -1.25
N ILE A 115 -47.21 6.74 -0.05
CA ILE A 115 -47.84 5.45 0.22
C ILE A 115 -49.09 5.71 1.06
N GLN A 116 -50.26 5.58 0.46
CA GLN A 116 -51.54 5.98 1.05
C GLN A 116 -51.49 7.46 1.50
N GLU A 117 -51.59 7.71 2.80
CA GLU A 117 -51.55 9.05 3.41
C GLU A 117 -50.12 9.47 3.79
N ASP A 118 -49.18 8.53 3.86
CA ASP A 118 -47.79 8.78 4.23
C ASP A 118 -47.01 9.35 3.04
N ILE A 119 -46.29 10.46 3.27
CA ILE A 119 -45.39 11.06 2.29
C ILE A 119 -43.96 11.01 2.83
N TYR A 120 -43.13 10.22 2.15
CA TYR A 120 -41.71 10.07 2.43
C TYR A 120 -40.92 11.05 1.57
N ASN A 121 -40.10 11.91 2.18
CA ASN A 121 -39.09 12.66 1.47
C ASN A 121 -37.96 11.71 1.05
N ILE A 122 -37.56 11.76 -0.22
CA ILE A 122 -36.52 10.89 -0.76
C ILE A 122 -35.17 11.58 -0.63
N VAL A 123 -34.24 10.94 0.06
CA VAL A 123 -32.83 11.34 0.11
C VAL A 123 -32.03 10.35 -0.73
N VAL A 124 -31.34 10.87 -1.74
CA VAL A 124 -30.52 10.06 -2.66
C VAL A 124 -29.07 10.15 -2.22
N ASN A 125 -28.39 9.00 -2.12
CA ASN A 125 -26.96 8.90 -1.83
C ASN A 125 -26.55 9.74 -0.63
N GLU A 126 -27.29 9.59 0.46
CA GLU A 126 -27.03 10.31 1.69
C GLU A 126 -25.62 9.98 2.25
N PRO A 127 -24.79 10.99 2.57
CA PRO A 127 -23.51 10.78 3.23
C PRO A 127 -23.64 9.96 4.51
N ALA A 128 -22.88 8.87 4.61
CA ALA A 128 -22.96 7.97 5.75
C ALA A 128 -21.57 7.57 6.29
N LEU A 129 -21.50 7.49 7.61
CA LEU A 129 -20.39 6.88 8.34
C LEU A 129 -20.70 5.40 8.57
N LEU A 130 -19.83 4.51 8.10
CA LEU A 130 -19.99 3.07 8.28
C LEU A 130 -19.19 2.56 9.46
N SER A 131 -17.92 2.95 9.55
CA SER A 131 -17.02 2.55 10.64
C SER A 131 -15.91 3.59 10.86
N LEU A 132 -15.37 3.61 12.07
CA LEU A 132 -14.22 4.41 12.47
C LEU A 132 -13.34 3.58 13.40
N SER A 133 -12.06 3.46 13.07
CA SER A 133 -11.08 2.78 13.94
C SER A 133 -9.77 3.56 14.01
N LEU A 134 -9.22 3.64 15.23
CA LEU A 134 -7.85 4.07 15.45
C LEU A 134 -6.97 2.82 15.55
N HIS A 135 -5.92 2.74 14.74
CA HIS A 135 -5.01 1.59 14.71
C HIS A 135 -4.41 1.28 16.10
N ALA A 136 -4.28 -0.01 16.41
CA ALA A 136 -3.80 -0.50 17.70
C ALA A 136 -2.27 -0.42 17.90
N HIS A 137 -1.62 0.62 17.36
CA HIS A 137 -0.20 0.85 17.53
C HIS A 137 0.10 1.59 18.85
N THR A 138 1.35 1.56 19.30
CA THR A 138 1.80 2.41 20.39
C THR A 138 1.68 3.87 19.92
N LEU A 139 0.88 4.65 20.64
CA LEU A 139 0.75 6.07 20.37
C LEU A 139 1.98 6.79 20.91
N MET A 140 2.83 7.31 20.02
CA MET A 140 4.01 8.08 20.42
C MET A 140 3.86 9.54 20.01
N THR A 141 4.41 10.44 20.82
CA THR A 141 4.53 11.85 20.46
C THR A 141 5.28 12.03 19.14
N GLY A 142 4.87 12.98 18.32
CA GLY A 142 5.52 13.31 17.04
C GLY A 142 5.11 12.41 15.87
N ILE A 143 4.46 11.26 16.11
CA ILE A 143 3.99 10.36 15.06
C ILE A 143 2.55 10.71 14.67
N PRO A 144 2.28 11.09 13.42
CA PRO A 144 0.92 11.41 13.00
C PRO A 144 0.00 10.20 13.10
N LEU A 145 -1.19 10.41 13.65
CA LEU A 145 -2.26 9.44 13.74
C LEU A 145 -3.28 9.72 12.65
N LEU A 146 -3.55 8.71 11.84
CA LEU A 146 -4.63 8.71 10.86
C LEU A 146 -5.59 7.56 11.19
N PRO A 147 -6.85 7.84 11.53
CA PRO A 147 -7.86 6.81 11.75
C PRO A 147 -8.35 6.26 10.40
N THR A 148 -8.72 4.99 10.40
CA THR A 148 -9.42 4.39 9.27
C THR A 148 -10.91 4.71 9.39
N VAL A 149 -11.47 5.34 8.37
CA VAL A 149 -12.90 5.65 8.29
C VAL A 149 -13.47 5.04 7.02
N GLU A 150 -14.59 4.32 7.15
CA GLU A 150 -15.36 3.85 6.01
C GLU A 150 -16.54 4.79 5.80
N LEU A 151 -16.60 5.37 4.60
CA LEU A 151 -17.58 6.38 4.20
C LEU A 151 -18.38 5.90 3.00
N GLU A 152 -19.65 6.30 2.95
CA GLU A 152 -20.50 6.19 1.76
C GLU A 152 -20.93 7.59 1.32
N PHE A 153 -20.85 7.85 0.01
CA PHE A 153 -21.33 9.08 -0.65
C PHE A 153 -20.77 10.40 -0.09
N CYS A 154 -19.63 10.33 0.59
CA CYS A 154 -18.82 11.46 1.02
C CYS A 154 -17.36 11.03 1.15
N THR A 155 -16.49 12.02 1.31
CA THR A 155 -15.05 11.84 1.51
C THR A 155 -14.65 12.32 2.92
N PRO A 156 -13.45 11.96 3.41
CA PRO A 156 -12.95 12.47 4.68
C PRO A 156 -12.92 14.00 4.77
N ALA A 157 -12.76 14.68 3.62
CA ALA A 157 -12.74 16.14 3.52
C ALA A 157 -14.13 16.79 3.71
N ASP A 158 -15.21 16.03 3.47
CA ASP A 158 -16.59 16.49 3.70
C ASP A 158 -17.00 16.36 5.19
N CYS A 159 -16.21 15.63 5.99
CA CYS A 159 -16.50 15.38 7.39
C CYS A 159 -15.79 16.40 8.30
N SER A 160 -16.36 16.65 9.48
CA SER A 160 -15.67 17.36 10.56
C SER A 160 -15.08 16.39 11.57
N TRP A 161 -13.93 16.76 12.12
CA TRP A 161 -13.10 15.90 12.96
C TRP A 161 -12.83 16.59 14.28
N ILE A 162 -12.84 15.83 15.38
CA ILE A 162 -12.47 16.32 16.70
C ILE A 162 -11.60 15.27 17.37
N TRP A 163 -10.42 15.70 17.81
CA TRP A 163 -9.55 14.91 18.67
C TRP A 163 -9.65 15.42 20.09
N THR A 164 -9.89 14.50 21.02
CA THR A 164 -10.04 14.79 22.43
C THR A 164 -9.05 13.99 23.24
N ARG A 165 -8.26 14.67 24.06
CA ARG A 165 -7.41 14.06 25.08
C ARG A 165 -8.25 13.68 26.29
N VAL A 166 -8.15 12.42 26.69
CA VAL A 166 -8.86 11.82 27.82
C VAL A 166 -7.83 11.35 28.84
N ALA A 167 -7.65 12.12 29.93
CA ALA A 167 -6.79 11.75 31.04
C ALA A 167 -7.62 11.35 32.27
N ASN A 168 -7.06 10.45 33.09
CA ASN A 168 -7.76 9.92 34.26
C ASN A 168 -8.09 11.03 35.26
N GLY A 169 -9.37 11.17 35.60
CA GLY A 169 -9.85 12.11 36.62
C GLY A 169 -9.93 13.57 36.17
N THR A 170 -9.78 13.86 34.87
CA THR A 170 -9.92 15.20 34.30
C THR A 170 -10.98 15.23 33.20
N GLU A 171 -11.62 16.38 33.00
CA GLU A 171 -12.53 16.58 31.87
C GLU A 171 -11.80 16.41 30.53
N PRO A 172 -12.42 15.78 29.53
CA PRO A 172 -11.84 15.63 28.19
C PRO A 172 -11.53 16.99 27.56
N VAL A 173 -10.35 17.13 26.93
CA VAL A 173 -9.88 18.38 26.32
C VAL A 173 -9.76 18.21 24.81
N VAL A 174 -10.38 19.09 24.02
CA VAL A 174 -10.20 19.10 22.56
C VAL A 174 -8.77 19.54 22.23
N VAL A 175 -8.05 18.72 21.47
CA VAL A 175 -6.64 18.92 21.11
C VAL A 175 -6.42 19.04 19.61
N GLY A 176 -7.39 18.68 18.77
CA GLY A 176 -7.28 18.79 17.31
C GLY A 176 -8.63 18.79 16.61
N SER A 177 -8.67 19.28 15.38
CA SER A 177 -9.89 19.42 14.57
C SER A 177 -9.77 18.92 13.12
N THR A 178 -8.67 18.21 12.83
CA THR A 178 -8.35 17.65 11.51
C THR A 178 -8.42 16.13 11.53
N ALA A 179 -8.52 15.51 10.35
CA ALA A 179 -8.52 14.05 10.24
C ALA A 179 -7.24 13.42 10.81
N VAL A 180 -6.10 14.07 10.59
CA VAL A 180 -4.80 13.69 11.16
C VAL A 180 -4.56 14.44 12.46
N TYR A 181 -4.00 13.78 13.47
CA TYR A 181 -3.51 14.40 14.69
C TYR A 181 -2.13 13.87 15.07
N THR A 182 -1.20 14.77 15.39
CA THR A 182 0.14 14.40 15.84
C THR A 182 0.24 14.65 17.35
N PRO A 183 0.34 13.59 18.18
CA PRO A 183 0.41 13.76 19.63
C PRO A 183 1.62 14.57 20.05
N SER A 184 1.43 15.43 21.04
CA SER A 184 2.41 16.32 21.63
C SER A 184 2.87 15.83 23.00
N ALA A 185 3.90 16.46 23.57
CA ALA A 185 4.32 16.18 24.95
C ALA A 185 3.19 16.36 25.99
N SER A 186 2.19 17.20 25.70
CA SER A 186 1.04 17.41 26.59
C SER A 186 0.04 16.25 26.61
N ASP A 187 0.15 15.32 25.66
CA ASP A 187 -0.74 14.16 25.57
C ASP A 187 -0.20 12.93 26.31
N ILE A 188 1.06 12.96 26.73
CA ILE A 188 1.72 11.81 27.38
C ILE A 188 0.91 11.35 28.61
N GLY A 189 0.64 10.05 28.67
CA GLY A 189 -0.12 9.40 29.73
C GLY A 189 -1.65 9.46 29.54
N ALA A 190 -2.15 10.19 28.54
CA ALA A 190 -3.57 10.26 28.24
C ALA A 190 -3.96 9.34 27.06
N SER A 191 -5.22 8.93 27.01
CA SER A 191 -5.82 8.33 25.82
C SER A 191 -6.30 9.42 24.86
N LEU A 192 -6.42 9.07 23.59
CA LEU A 192 -6.96 9.95 22.55
C LEU A 192 -8.26 9.39 22.00
N CYS A 193 -9.29 10.23 21.90
CA CYS A 193 -10.54 9.91 21.26
C CYS A 193 -10.66 10.74 19.98
N VAL A 194 -10.91 10.08 18.85
CA VAL A 194 -11.27 10.75 17.60
C VAL A 194 -12.77 10.62 17.37
N THR A 195 -13.43 11.74 17.09
CA THR A 195 -14.83 11.82 16.69
C THR A 195 -14.90 12.38 15.28
N VAL A 196 -15.60 11.67 14.40
CA VAL A 196 -15.91 12.14 13.04
C VAL A 196 -17.41 12.41 12.94
N THR A 197 -17.75 13.50 12.26
CA THR A 197 -19.14 13.89 11.97
C THR A 197 -19.33 14.05 10.48
N ALA A 198 -20.23 13.27 9.88
CA ALA A 198 -20.59 13.39 8.48
C ALA A 198 -21.41 14.67 8.20
N PRO A 199 -21.55 15.09 6.93
CA PRO A 199 -22.39 16.23 6.54
C PRO A 199 -23.84 16.17 7.06
N THR A 200 -24.36 14.96 7.28
CA THR A 200 -25.70 14.70 7.82
C THR A 200 -25.82 14.94 9.33
N GLY A 201 -24.70 15.17 10.02
CA GLY A 201 -24.64 15.26 11.48
C GLY A 201 -24.50 13.92 12.20
N ALA A 202 -24.49 12.79 11.47
CA ALA A 202 -24.18 11.49 12.06
C ALA A 202 -22.74 11.50 12.60
N THR A 203 -22.52 10.89 13.77
CA THR A 203 -21.21 10.87 14.43
C THR A 203 -20.77 9.44 14.78
N LEU A 204 -19.46 9.21 14.68
CA LEU A 204 -18.78 8.03 15.25
C LEU A 204 -17.59 8.49 16.07
N SER A 205 -17.27 7.76 17.14
CA SER A 205 -16.10 8.03 17.98
C SER A 205 -15.29 6.76 18.22
N SER A 206 -13.98 6.89 18.29
CA SER A 206 -13.04 5.80 18.56
C SER A 206 -12.01 6.24 19.58
N LEU A 207 -11.92 5.52 20.70
CA LEU A 207 -10.95 5.76 21.77
C LEU A 207 -9.72 4.87 21.57
N SER A 208 -8.53 5.43 21.81
CA SER A 208 -7.29 4.67 21.77
C SER A 208 -7.26 3.55 22.80
N THR A 209 -6.68 2.42 22.41
CA THR A 209 -6.49 1.27 23.30
C THR A 209 -5.32 1.44 24.26
N THR A 210 -4.39 2.34 23.94
CA THR A 210 -3.21 2.66 24.75
C THR A 210 -3.14 4.16 25.03
N ALA A 211 -2.44 4.54 26.09
CA ALA A 211 -2.10 5.93 26.38
C ALA A 211 -0.92 6.37 25.52
N VAL A 212 -0.84 7.68 25.23
CA VAL A 212 0.29 8.28 24.52
C VAL A 212 1.56 8.16 25.35
N THR A 213 2.64 7.73 24.72
CA THR A 213 3.98 7.67 25.30
C THR A 213 4.90 8.70 24.65
N ALA A 214 5.96 9.09 25.34
CA ALA A 214 7.05 9.80 24.69
C ALA A 214 7.66 8.92 23.59
N GLN A 215 8.11 9.53 22.50
CA GLN A 215 9.01 8.85 21.57
C GLN A 215 10.37 8.54 22.25
N PRO A 216 11.10 7.51 21.79
CA PRO A 216 12.46 7.29 22.23
C PRO A 216 13.37 8.48 21.88
N ASP A 217 14.51 8.60 22.56
CA ASP A 217 15.52 9.58 22.19
C ASP A 217 16.04 9.28 20.78
N ARG A 218 15.75 10.21 19.86
CA ARG A 218 16.13 10.19 18.45
C ARG A 218 17.12 11.32 18.12
N SER A 219 17.84 11.84 19.10
CA SER A 219 18.88 12.88 18.89
C SER A 219 19.93 12.48 17.85
N VAL A 220 20.19 11.18 17.69
CA VAL A 220 21.05 10.62 16.64
C VAL A 220 20.59 10.94 15.21
N PHE A 221 19.30 11.23 15.00
CA PHE A 221 18.75 11.63 13.70
C PHE A 221 18.91 13.13 13.42
N ALA A 222 19.36 13.94 14.38
CA ALA A 222 19.45 15.40 14.23
C ALA A 222 20.26 15.86 12.99
N PRO A 223 21.41 15.25 12.63
CA PRO A 223 22.12 15.61 11.40
C PRO A 223 21.29 15.36 10.13
N ARG A 224 20.49 14.29 10.12
CA ARG A 224 19.59 13.96 9.00
C ARG A 224 18.42 14.93 8.94
N HIS A 225 17.84 15.30 10.08
CA HIS A 225 16.78 16.32 10.15
C HIS A 225 17.27 17.69 9.68
N ALA A 226 18.48 18.08 10.07
CA ALA A 226 19.11 19.32 9.61
C ALA A 226 19.27 19.32 8.09
N TYR A 227 19.78 18.22 7.52
CA TYR A 227 19.90 18.07 6.07
C TYR A 227 18.53 18.07 5.38
N ALA A 228 17.53 17.38 5.94
CA ALA A 228 16.16 17.37 5.41
C ALA A 228 15.57 18.79 5.34
N ALA A 229 15.82 19.63 6.35
CA ALA A 229 15.37 21.01 6.43
C ALA A 229 16.06 21.96 5.44
N THR A 230 17.27 21.64 4.95
CA THR A 230 17.96 22.44 3.92
C THR A 230 17.37 22.30 2.52
N ARG A 231 16.26 21.56 2.36
CA ARG A 231 15.66 21.27 1.05
C ARG A 231 15.25 22.57 0.33
N SER A 232 15.96 22.85 -0.76
CA SER A 232 15.59 23.79 -1.82
C SER A 232 15.75 23.11 -3.19
N MET A 233 15.23 21.89 -3.34
CA MET A 233 15.23 21.22 -4.65
C MET A 233 14.03 21.67 -5.46
N ASP A 234 14.31 22.29 -6.61
CA ASP A 234 13.33 22.47 -7.66
C ASP A 234 12.99 21.11 -8.27
N HIS A 235 11.71 20.75 -8.25
CA HIS A 235 11.21 19.49 -8.83
C HIS A 235 11.36 19.42 -10.36
N LEU A 236 11.70 20.54 -11.01
CA LEU A 236 12.14 20.55 -12.40
C LEU A 236 13.54 19.94 -12.60
N GLU A 237 14.39 20.02 -11.57
CA GLU A 237 15.80 19.62 -11.67
C GLU A 237 16.09 18.29 -10.97
N GLY A 238 15.37 17.96 -9.88
CA GLY A 238 15.64 16.75 -9.12
C GLY A 238 14.56 16.29 -8.15
N PHE A 239 14.88 15.22 -7.44
CA PHE A 239 14.00 14.55 -6.49
C PHE A 239 14.79 13.88 -5.36
N ARG A 240 14.14 13.68 -4.22
CA ARG A 240 14.69 12.93 -3.08
C ARG A 240 14.17 11.50 -3.08
N PHE A 241 15.07 10.54 -2.92
CA PHE A 241 14.78 9.12 -2.98
C PHE A 241 15.22 8.43 -1.68
N MET A 242 14.36 7.57 -1.14
CA MET A 242 14.64 6.76 0.05
C MET A 242 14.52 5.27 -0.25
N THR A 243 15.40 4.46 0.34
CA THR A 243 15.22 3.00 0.43
C THR A 243 15.41 2.51 1.85
N TYR A 244 14.60 1.53 2.26
CA TYR A 244 14.63 1.00 3.62
C TYR A 244 14.08 -0.42 3.73
N ASN A 245 14.91 -1.39 4.13
CA ASN A 245 14.42 -2.68 4.63
C ASN A 245 13.88 -2.47 6.06
N ILE A 246 12.58 -2.69 6.25
CA ILE A 246 11.89 -2.29 7.50
C ILE A 246 11.76 -3.42 8.53
N LEU A 247 12.40 -4.57 8.30
CA LEU A 247 12.34 -5.77 9.11
C LEU A 247 10.91 -6.30 9.30
N TYR A 248 10.56 -7.36 8.58
CA TYR A 248 9.24 -7.96 8.65
C TYR A 248 8.95 -8.55 10.04
N ALA A 249 7.74 -8.35 10.52
CA ALA A 249 7.24 -8.76 11.83
C ALA A 249 7.65 -10.17 12.27
N LYS A 250 7.48 -11.14 11.35
CA LYS A 250 7.75 -12.55 11.64
C LYS A 250 9.24 -12.85 11.76
N TYR A 251 10.10 -12.03 11.13
CA TYR A 251 11.55 -12.15 11.21
C TYR A 251 12.10 -11.49 12.47
N ALA A 252 11.47 -10.42 12.95
CA ALA A 252 11.73 -9.82 14.26
C ALA A 252 11.54 -10.82 15.42
N ARG A 253 10.68 -11.84 15.26
CA ARG A 253 10.44 -12.95 16.22
C ARG A 253 10.03 -12.46 17.63
N ALA A 254 9.27 -11.37 17.69
CA ALA A 254 8.91 -10.68 18.94
C ALA A 254 8.18 -11.56 19.97
N GLU A 255 7.37 -12.53 19.51
CA GLU A 255 6.57 -13.41 20.39
C GLU A 255 7.37 -14.55 21.02
N ARG A 256 8.65 -14.74 20.67
CA ARG A 256 9.44 -15.85 21.21
C ARG A 256 9.91 -15.54 22.64
N THR A 257 9.73 -16.50 23.55
CA THR A 257 10.25 -16.43 24.93
C THR A 257 11.76 -16.19 24.98
N TYR A 258 12.51 -16.72 24.01
CA TYR A 258 13.93 -16.44 23.82
C TYR A 258 14.20 -16.12 22.34
N ASN A 259 14.62 -14.88 22.07
CA ASN A 259 14.97 -14.42 20.74
C ASN A 259 16.47 -14.60 20.47
N ARG A 260 16.84 -15.61 19.69
CA ARG A 260 18.24 -15.87 19.31
C ARG A 260 18.81 -14.85 18.33
N MET A 261 17.97 -14.23 17.51
CA MET A 261 18.41 -13.31 16.47
C MET A 261 18.76 -11.94 17.07
N TYR A 262 17.90 -11.46 17.96
CA TYR A 262 18.04 -10.17 18.64
C TYR A 262 17.97 -10.33 20.16
N PRO A 263 18.92 -11.07 20.78
CA PRO A 263 18.89 -11.36 22.21
C PRO A 263 19.11 -10.12 23.10
N HIS A 264 19.65 -9.05 22.52
CA HIS A 264 19.87 -7.75 23.19
C HIS A 264 18.60 -6.90 23.27
N ALA A 265 17.58 -7.20 22.46
CA ALA A 265 16.41 -6.35 22.33
C ALA A 265 15.62 -6.27 23.64
N LYS A 266 15.31 -5.04 24.07
CA LYS A 266 14.48 -4.80 25.26
C LYS A 266 13.06 -5.33 25.08
N PRO A 267 12.34 -5.68 26.17
CA PRO A 267 10.95 -6.10 26.06
C PRO A 267 10.10 -5.07 25.32
N GLY A 268 9.26 -5.53 24.38
CA GLY A 268 8.33 -4.68 23.64
C GLY A 268 8.88 -4.09 22.32
N ILE A 269 10.20 -3.85 22.20
CA ILE A 269 10.71 -3.06 21.06
C ILE A 269 10.66 -3.82 19.72
N LEU A 270 10.58 -5.15 19.75
CA LEU A 270 10.55 -5.96 18.53
C LEU A 270 9.15 -6.06 17.90
N PHE A 271 8.10 -5.70 18.64
CA PHE A 271 6.74 -5.79 18.14
C PHE A 271 6.45 -4.69 17.12
N ASP A 272 5.66 -5.02 16.10
CA ASP A 272 5.28 -4.05 15.05
C ASP A 272 4.58 -2.82 15.60
N HIS A 273 3.77 -2.97 16.66
CA HIS A 273 3.09 -1.83 17.28
C HIS A 273 4.08 -0.80 17.88
N TYR A 274 5.33 -1.19 18.13
CA TYR A 274 6.41 -0.29 18.51
C TYR A 274 7.23 0.18 17.28
N ARG A 275 7.65 -0.76 16.43
CA ARG A 275 8.58 -0.48 15.31
C ARG A 275 7.95 0.30 14.17
N MET A 276 6.76 -0.11 13.72
CA MET A 276 6.14 0.46 12.51
C MET A 276 5.86 1.97 12.63
N PRO A 277 5.39 2.49 13.78
CA PRO A 277 5.29 3.93 13.98
C PRO A 277 6.64 4.66 13.80
N LEU A 278 7.73 4.11 14.31
CA LEU A 278 9.06 4.74 14.21
C LEU A 278 9.60 4.72 12.77
N VAL A 279 9.33 3.66 12.01
CA VAL A 279 9.63 3.58 10.57
C VAL A 279 8.83 4.62 9.81
N ALA A 280 7.52 4.73 10.08
CA ALA A 280 6.67 5.74 9.43
C ALA A 280 7.13 7.17 9.76
N LEU A 281 7.52 7.43 11.01
CA LEU A 281 8.10 8.72 11.40
C LEU A 281 9.37 9.01 10.60
N GLU A 282 10.29 8.05 10.46
CA GLU A 282 11.50 8.22 9.64
C GLU A 282 11.20 8.48 8.16
N MET A 283 10.22 7.77 7.58
CA MET A 283 9.76 7.99 6.20
C MET A 283 9.25 9.41 5.97
N LEU A 284 8.48 9.96 6.93
CA LEU A 284 7.95 11.31 6.85
C LEU A 284 9.03 12.37 7.08
N GLU A 285 9.91 12.16 8.08
CA GLU A 285 11.02 13.06 8.41
C GLU A 285 12.08 13.16 7.30
N ALA A 286 12.25 12.10 6.49
CA ALA A 286 13.15 12.12 5.34
C ALA A 286 12.71 13.15 4.28
N GLY A 287 11.41 13.46 4.22
CA GLY A 287 10.84 14.36 3.22
C GLY A 287 11.17 13.91 1.80
N ALA A 288 11.18 12.60 1.54
CA ALA A 288 11.47 12.01 0.24
C ALA A 288 10.31 12.20 -0.75
N ASP A 289 10.61 12.21 -2.03
CA ASP A 289 9.59 12.21 -3.10
C ASP A 289 9.21 10.80 -3.53
N ILE A 290 10.14 9.84 -3.37
CA ILE A 290 9.93 8.42 -3.63
C ILE A 290 10.55 7.62 -2.47
N ILE A 291 9.81 6.64 -1.97
CA ILE A 291 10.23 5.74 -0.88
C ILE A 291 10.05 4.31 -1.36
N CYS A 292 11.13 3.53 -1.33
CA CYS A 292 11.11 2.09 -1.58
C CYS A 292 11.34 1.33 -0.29
N ALA A 293 10.43 0.42 0.06
CA ALA A 293 10.56 -0.41 1.24
C ALA A 293 10.71 -1.88 0.86
N GLN A 294 11.52 -2.62 1.62
CA GLN A 294 11.66 -4.07 1.56
C GLN A 294 11.15 -4.66 2.88
N GLU A 295 10.77 -5.94 2.88
CA GLU A 295 10.20 -6.61 4.05
C GLU A 295 8.89 -5.98 4.55
N MET A 296 8.15 -5.38 3.62
CA MET A 296 6.84 -4.80 3.89
C MET A 296 5.79 -5.91 4.00
N GLY A 297 5.13 -6.03 5.16
CA GLY A 297 4.00 -6.96 5.28
C GLY A 297 2.77 -6.43 4.55
N GLU A 298 2.06 -7.29 3.80
CA GLU A 298 0.88 -6.87 3.02
C GLU A 298 -0.20 -6.20 3.90
N ALA A 299 -0.57 -6.86 5.00
CA ALA A 299 -1.61 -6.37 5.89
C ALA A 299 -1.25 -5.03 6.52
N ILE A 300 0.00 -4.83 6.96
CA ILE A 300 0.44 -3.56 7.55
C ILE A 300 0.61 -2.47 6.48
N CYS A 301 0.99 -2.84 5.26
CA CYS A 301 1.04 -1.91 4.14
C CYS A 301 -0.36 -1.32 3.86
N GLN A 302 -1.35 -2.19 3.71
CA GLN A 302 -2.72 -1.81 3.35
C GLN A 302 -3.45 -1.10 4.50
N SER A 303 -3.32 -1.61 5.73
CA SER A 303 -4.05 -1.02 6.86
C SER A 303 -3.37 0.23 7.41
N TYR A 304 -2.04 0.31 7.46
CA TYR A 304 -1.34 1.37 8.18
C TYR A 304 -0.52 2.30 7.27
N TYR A 305 0.50 1.79 6.55
CA TYR A 305 1.44 2.66 5.83
C TYR A 305 0.80 3.41 4.66
N LEU A 306 0.03 2.72 3.81
CA LEU A 306 -0.57 3.34 2.63
C LEU A 306 -1.56 4.45 3.03
N PRO A 307 -2.54 4.23 3.93
CA PRO A 307 -3.41 5.31 4.38
C PRO A 307 -2.63 6.47 5.01
N LEU A 308 -1.69 6.17 5.91
CA LEU A 308 -0.89 7.18 6.59
C LEU A 308 -0.11 8.06 5.59
N LEU A 309 0.59 7.44 4.64
CA LEU A 309 1.38 8.15 3.63
C LEU A 309 0.49 8.90 2.63
N GLN A 310 -0.69 8.36 2.29
CA GLN A 310 -1.71 9.07 1.50
C GLN A 310 -2.20 10.35 2.19
N GLY A 311 -2.42 10.29 3.51
CA GLY A 311 -2.70 11.46 4.34
C GLY A 311 -1.58 12.53 4.31
N HIS A 312 -0.37 12.16 3.86
CA HIS A 312 0.79 13.04 3.71
C HIS A 312 1.19 13.26 2.24
N GLY A 313 0.25 13.06 1.30
CA GLY A 313 0.41 13.42 -0.12
C GLY A 313 1.13 12.39 -0.98
N PHE A 314 1.39 11.19 -0.45
CA PHE A 314 1.88 10.07 -1.25
C PHE A 314 0.74 9.27 -1.86
N ASP A 315 1.07 8.41 -2.80
CA ASP A 315 0.32 7.21 -3.12
C ASP A 315 1.33 6.05 -3.22
N GLY A 316 0.88 4.80 -3.35
CA GLY A 316 1.83 3.69 -3.42
C GLY A 316 1.27 2.37 -3.88
N GLU A 317 2.19 1.51 -4.29
CA GLU A 317 1.93 0.17 -4.79
C GLU A 317 2.66 -0.85 -3.91
N TYR A 318 2.00 -1.98 -3.65
CA TYR A 318 2.58 -3.13 -2.95
C TYR A 318 2.81 -4.27 -3.94
N ALA A 319 3.97 -4.91 -3.85
CA ALA A 319 4.30 -6.12 -4.59
C ALA A 319 4.74 -7.21 -3.62
N GLY A 320 3.88 -8.22 -3.42
CA GLY A 320 4.24 -9.39 -2.62
C GLY A 320 5.36 -10.20 -3.27
N LYS A 321 6.18 -10.87 -2.45
CA LYS A 321 7.04 -11.95 -2.95
C LYS A 321 6.19 -13.06 -3.56
N ALA A 322 6.77 -13.82 -4.48
CA ALA A 322 6.07 -14.95 -5.10
C ALA A 322 5.74 -16.05 -4.07
N GLY A 323 4.82 -16.95 -4.41
CA GLY A 323 4.43 -18.05 -3.52
C GLY A 323 3.59 -17.59 -2.32
N THR A 324 3.94 -18.05 -1.11
CA THR A 324 3.15 -17.83 0.12
C THR A 324 3.83 -16.93 1.14
N THR A 325 4.95 -16.28 0.77
CA THR A 325 5.67 -15.39 1.68
C THR A 325 4.85 -14.12 1.93
N PRO A 326 4.41 -13.84 3.18
CA PRO A 326 3.45 -12.78 3.51
C PRO A 326 4.10 -11.40 3.70
N GLU A 327 5.18 -11.13 2.97
CA GLU A 327 5.85 -9.83 2.86
C GLU A 327 6.39 -9.61 1.45
N GLY A 328 6.72 -8.38 1.14
CA GLY A 328 7.35 -8.03 -0.11
C GLY A 328 7.87 -6.60 -0.13
N LEU A 329 7.60 -5.94 -1.25
CA LEU A 329 8.15 -4.65 -1.61
C LEU A 329 7.03 -3.62 -1.66
N ALA A 330 7.35 -2.37 -1.34
CA ALA A 330 6.45 -1.25 -1.57
C ALA A 330 7.19 -0.09 -2.23
N ILE A 331 6.49 0.64 -3.09
CA ILE A 331 6.95 1.89 -3.68
C ILE A 331 5.89 2.95 -3.38
N PHE A 332 6.28 3.97 -2.63
CA PHE A 332 5.46 5.15 -2.37
C PHE A 332 6.05 6.35 -3.10
N TYR A 333 5.21 7.23 -3.63
CA TYR A 333 5.63 8.40 -4.39
C TYR A 333 4.73 9.61 -4.10
N LYS A 334 5.32 10.81 -4.00
CA LYS A 334 4.59 12.07 -3.84
C LYS A 334 3.75 12.35 -5.07
N THR A 335 2.44 12.36 -4.89
CA THR A 335 1.47 12.54 -6.00
C THR A 335 1.54 13.93 -6.62
N GLU A 336 2.01 14.94 -5.91
CA GLU A 336 2.23 16.27 -6.47
C GLU A 336 3.42 16.33 -7.44
N VAL A 337 4.40 15.44 -7.28
CA VAL A 337 5.63 15.37 -8.09
C VAL A 337 5.52 14.34 -9.21
N TRP A 338 4.92 13.19 -8.91
CA TRP A 338 4.93 12.01 -9.78
C TRP A 338 3.52 11.52 -10.10
N ALA A 339 3.36 11.00 -11.32
CA ALA A 339 2.21 10.20 -11.72
C ALA A 339 2.69 8.78 -12.03
N LEU A 340 2.16 7.77 -11.35
CA LEU A 340 2.37 6.37 -11.72
C LEU A 340 1.65 6.07 -13.03
N THR A 341 2.40 5.61 -14.03
CA THR A 341 1.85 5.24 -15.34
C THR A 341 1.85 3.74 -15.58
N GLU A 342 2.77 3.00 -14.95
CA GLU A 342 2.84 1.54 -15.04
C GLU A 342 3.47 0.97 -13.75
N SER A 343 2.97 -0.17 -13.29
CA SER A 343 3.54 -0.97 -12.19
C SER A 343 3.64 -2.42 -12.67
N HIS A 344 4.80 -3.05 -12.45
CA HIS A 344 5.09 -4.43 -12.87
C HIS A 344 5.86 -5.18 -11.81
N VAL A 345 5.53 -6.45 -11.59
CA VAL A 345 6.25 -7.34 -10.69
C VAL A 345 7.01 -8.37 -11.51
N LEU A 346 8.33 -8.26 -11.54
CA LEU A 346 9.21 -9.24 -12.16
C LEU A 346 9.46 -10.38 -11.18
N VAL A 347 8.80 -11.51 -11.38
CA VAL A 347 9.08 -12.75 -10.64
C VAL A 347 10.32 -13.41 -11.24
N PHE A 348 11.44 -13.43 -10.50
CA PHE A 348 12.70 -13.95 -11.05
C PHE A 348 12.62 -15.42 -11.44
N ALA A 349 11.85 -16.22 -10.69
CA ALA A 349 11.62 -17.63 -10.99
C ALA A 349 10.97 -17.83 -12.38
N ASP A 350 9.99 -16.99 -12.72
CA ASP A 350 9.30 -17.03 -14.01
C ASP A 350 10.20 -16.50 -15.13
N ALA A 351 10.93 -15.40 -14.87
CA ALA A 351 11.82 -14.79 -15.84
C ALA A 351 12.99 -15.71 -16.26
N VAL A 352 13.37 -16.68 -15.44
CA VAL A 352 14.35 -17.72 -15.82
C VAL A 352 13.85 -18.58 -16.99
N ALA A 353 12.53 -18.81 -17.11
CA ALA A 353 11.96 -19.64 -18.17
C ALA A 353 12.13 -19.00 -19.56
N ASP A 354 12.18 -17.67 -19.62
CA ASP A 354 12.34 -16.91 -20.86
C ASP A 354 13.80 -16.71 -21.29
N VAL A 355 14.77 -17.23 -20.51
CA VAL A 355 16.20 -17.09 -20.83
C VAL A 355 16.56 -17.99 -22.02
N PRO A 356 17.05 -17.43 -23.15
CA PRO A 356 17.48 -18.26 -24.28
C PRO A 356 18.65 -19.17 -23.86
N PRO A 357 18.58 -20.50 -24.12
CA PRO A 357 19.62 -21.44 -23.70
C PRO A 357 21.02 -21.12 -24.25
N THR A 358 21.08 -20.50 -25.42
CA THR A 358 22.32 -20.10 -26.10
C THR A 358 22.86 -18.74 -25.63
N SER A 359 22.10 -17.98 -24.83
CA SER A 359 22.58 -16.71 -24.28
C SER A 359 23.65 -16.96 -23.21
N PRO A 360 24.54 -15.98 -22.91
CA PRO A 360 25.53 -16.14 -21.84
C PRO A 360 24.94 -16.56 -20.48
N LEU A 361 23.75 -16.03 -20.13
CA LEU A 361 23.04 -16.44 -18.92
C LEU A 361 22.47 -17.87 -19.03
N GLY A 362 21.96 -18.27 -20.20
CA GLY A 362 21.48 -19.63 -20.44
C GLY A 362 22.59 -20.67 -20.28
N LEU A 363 23.77 -20.36 -20.84
CA LEU A 363 24.98 -21.18 -20.66
C LEU A 363 25.41 -21.23 -19.18
N PHE A 364 25.28 -20.13 -18.44
CA PHE A 364 25.59 -20.09 -17.01
C PHE A 364 24.68 -20.98 -16.20
N LEU A 365 23.38 -20.93 -16.47
CA LEU A 365 22.38 -21.75 -15.79
C LEU A 365 22.55 -23.23 -16.12
N ALA A 366 22.93 -23.57 -17.35
CA ALA A 366 23.24 -24.95 -17.77
C ALA A 366 24.50 -25.50 -17.10
N ALA A 367 25.53 -24.66 -16.91
CA ALA A 367 26.75 -25.02 -16.20
C ALA A 367 26.56 -25.09 -14.67
N HIS A 368 25.55 -24.41 -14.13
CA HIS A 368 25.29 -24.33 -12.69
C HIS A 368 23.83 -24.71 -12.35
N PRO A 369 23.43 -25.99 -12.54
CA PRO A 369 22.03 -26.41 -12.40
C PRO A 369 21.46 -26.20 -10.99
N GLN A 370 22.28 -26.27 -9.94
CA GLN A 370 21.85 -25.98 -8.56
C GLN A 370 21.51 -24.48 -8.37
N VAL A 371 22.26 -23.58 -9.02
CA VAL A 371 21.94 -22.15 -9.03
C VAL A 371 20.63 -21.92 -9.77
N ALA A 372 20.46 -22.54 -10.95
CA ALA A 372 19.22 -22.45 -11.72
C ALA A 372 18.00 -22.96 -10.93
N LEU A 373 18.16 -24.08 -10.23
CA LEU A 373 17.13 -24.64 -9.36
C LEU A 373 16.79 -23.69 -8.21
N ALA A 374 17.78 -23.11 -7.55
CA ALA A 374 17.55 -22.14 -6.49
C ALA A 374 16.76 -20.92 -7.00
N VAL A 375 17.15 -20.31 -8.12
CA VAL A 375 16.45 -19.13 -8.66
C VAL A 375 14.99 -19.45 -8.99
N ARG A 376 14.70 -20.65 -9.52
CA ARG A 376 13.33 -21.12 -9.79
C ARG A 376 12.51 -21.42 -8.52
N SER A 377 13.19 -21.62 -7.39
CA SER A 377 12.55 -22.05 -6.13
C SER A 377 12.33 -20.89 -5.16
N VAL A 378 13.16 -19.85 -5.21
CA VAL A 378 13.10 -18.73 -4.27
C VAL A 378 12.04 -17.71 -4.69
N PRO A 379 11.33 -17.09 -3.74
CA PRO A 379 10.21 -16.21 -4.03
C PRO A 379 10.60 -14.76 -4.33
N SER A 380 11.88 -14.46 -4.54
CA SER A 380 12.39 -13.10 -4.76
C SER A 380 11.77 -12.48 -6.03
N VAL A 381 11.48 -11.19 -5.96
CA VAL A 381 10.88 -10.41 -7.05
C VAL A 381 11.59 -9.06 -7.20
N GLY A 382 11.44 -8.42 -8.37
CA GLY A 382 11.65 -6.99 -8.55
C GLY A 382 10.31 -6.28 -8.73
N HIS A 383 10.09 -5.17 -8.03
CA HIS A 383 8.93 -4.31 -8.22
C HIS A 383 9.35 -3.08 -9.03
N ILE A 384 8.80 -2.95 -10.24
CA ILE A 384 9.14 -1.93 -11.20
C ILE A 384 7.98 -0.94 -11.33
N ALA A 385 8.24 0.34 -11.12
CA ALA A 385 7.29 1.42 -11.33
C ALA A 385 7.81 2.42 -12.37
N LEU A 386 6.96 2.80 -13.32
CA LEU A 386 7.20 3.90 -14.23
C LEU A 386 6.48 5.14 -13.69
N LEU A 387 7.27 6.12 -13.24
CA LEU A 387 6.80 7.38 -12.67
C LEU A 387 7.07 8.52 -13.64
N ARG A 388 6.02 9.18 -14.12
CA ARG A 388 6.13 10.37 -14.97
C ARG A 388 6.22 11.63 -14.12
N SER A 389 7.20 12.50 -14.41
CA SER A 389 7.31 13.78 -13.71
C SER A 389 6.15 14.69 -14.09
N LYS A 390 5.50 15.29 -13.08
CA LYS A 390 4.47 16.31 -13.30
C LYS A 390 5.07 17.69 -13.58
N ALA A 391 6.24 17.97 -13.00
CA ALA A 391 6.98 19.21 -13.21
C ALA A 391 7.64 19.26 -14.61
N ALA A 392 8.19 18.13 -15.07
CA ALA A 392 8.84 17.98 -16.37
C ALA A 392 8.22 16.81 -17.17
N PRO A 393 7.09 17.01 -17.87
CA PRO A 393 6.31 15.93 -18.50
C PRO A 393 7.03 15.13 -19.60
N THR A 394 8.22 15.56 -20.04
CA THR A 394 9.10 14.86 -20.99
C THR A 394 10.07 13.90 -20.30
N GLN A 395 10.10 13.87 -18.97
CA GLN A 395 10.94 13.00 -18.15
C GLN A 395 10.08 11.95 -17.44
N ALA A 396 10.63 10.75 -17.33
CA ALA A 396 10.08 9.71 -16.47
C ALA A 396 11.20 8.93 -15.78
N LEU A 397 10.84 8.23 -14.71
CA LEU A 397 11.72 7.41 -13.91
C LEU A 397 11.22 5.97 -13.91
N LEU A 398 12.09 5.04 -14.28
CA LEU A 398 11.88 3.61 -14.12
C LEU A 398 12.55 3.18 -12.81
N VAL A 399 11.75 3.03 -11.77
CA VAL A 399 12.19 2.66 -10.42
C VAL A 399 12.06 1.16 -10.26
N ALA A 400 13.15 0.48 -9.92
CA ALA A 400 13.18 -0.94 -9.59
C ALA A 400 13.56 -1.14 -8.13
N ASN A 401 12.61 -1.55 -7.31
CA ASN A 401 12.83 -1.97 -5.93
C ASN A 401 13.02 -3.50 -5.90
N THR A 402 13.97 -4.03 -5.14
CA THR A 402 14.13 -5.48 -4.97
C THR A 402 14.66 -5.86 -3.59
N HIS A 403 14.43 -7.13 -3.22
CA HIS A 403 15.03 -7.79 -2.07
C HIS A 403 15.56 -9.14 -2.55
N LEU A 404 16.87 -9.21 -2.79
CA LEU A 404 17.52 -10.39 -3.34
C LEU A 404 17.66 -11.50 -2.31
N PHE A 405 18.00 -12.70 -2.76
CA PHE A 405 18.01 -13.88 -1.91
C PHE A 405 19.07 -13.82 -0.78
N TYR A 406 18.64 -14.11 0.46
CA TYR A 406 19.39 -13.81 1.69
C TYR A 406 20.49 -14.80 2.08
N ARG A 407 20.47 -16.04 1.57
CA ARG A 407 21.43 -17.08 2.01
C ARG A 407 22.87 -16.62 1.79
N TYR A 408 23.72 -16.72 2.82
CA TYR A 408 25.08 -16.19 2.78
C TYR A 408 25.92 -16.75 1.61
N ASP A 409 25.72 -18.02 1.25
CA ASP A 409 26.46 -18.75 0.21
C ASP A 409 25.89 -18.58 -1.22
N ALA A 410 24.79 -17.82 -1.38
CA ALA A 410 24.01 -17.79 -2.61
C ALA A 410 24.37 -16.63 -3.57
N ASP A 411 25.65 -16.23 -3.64
CA ASP A 411 26.10 -15.11 -4.48
C ASP A 411 25.77 -15.30 -5.97
N ALA A 412 25.90 -16.54 -6.47
CA ALA A 412 25.56 -16.86 -7.85
C ALA A 412 24.04 -16.77 -8.12
N VAL A 413 23.19 -17.03 -7.12
CA VAL A 413 21.73 -16.85 -7.23
C VAL A 413 21.41 -15.36 -7.35
N ARG A 414 22.04 -14.52 -6.51
CA ARG A 414 21.91 -13.05 -6.58
C ARG A 414 22.42 -12.48 -7.90
N LEU A 415 23.50 -13.03 -8.46
CA LEU A 415 23.97 -12.68 -9.81
C LEU A 415 22.87 -12.92 -10.86
N VAL A 416 22.27 -14.11 -10.88
CA VAL A 416 21.21 -14.40 -11.85
C VAL A 416 20.03 -13.43 -11.70
N GLN A 417 19.60 -13.16 -10.46
CA GLN A 417 18.51 -12.22 -10.18
C GLN A 417 18.83 -10.81 -10.70
N THR A 418 20.05 -10.31 -10.47
CA THR A 418 20.46 -8.98 -10.97
C THR A 418 20.60 -8.94 -12.49
N VAL A 419 21.05 -10.01 -13.14
CA VAL A 419 21.09 -10.11 -14.62
C VAL A 419 19.68 -10.09 -15.21
N LEU A 420 18.72 -10.80 -14.60
CA LEU A 420 17.33 -10.77 -15.05
C LEU A 420 16.71 -9.38 -14.88
N LEU A 421 16.95 -8.73 -13.74
CA LEU A 421 16.46 -7.38 -13.46
C LEU A 421 16.98 -6.36 -14.47
N THR A 422 18.30 -6.32 -14.68
CA THR A 422 18.94 -5.37 -15.61
C THR A 422 18.45 -5.58 -17.04
N ARG A 423 18.39 -6.83 -17.53
CA ARG A 423 17.84 -7.13 -18.87
C ARG A 423 16.42 -6.63 -19.06
N PHE A 424 15.56 -6.84 -18.05
CA PHE A 424 14.18 -6.33 -18.09
C PHE A 424 14.16 -4.80 -18.19
N LEU A 425 14.94 -4.12 -17.34
CA LEU A 425 15.00 -2.66 -17.30
C LEU A 425 15.55 -2.05 -18.60
N GLU A 426 16.59 -2.65 -19.18
CA GLU A 426 17.17 -2.19 -20.46
C GLU A 426 16.18 -2.31 -21.62
N ALA A 427 15.52 -3.48 -21.72
CA ALA A 427 14.51 -3.71 -22.74
C ALA A 427 13.33 -2.74 -22.57
N LYS A 428 12.87 -2.55 -21.32
CA LYS A 428 11.77 -1.64 -20.99
C LYS A 428 12.13 -0.18 -21.27
N LYS A 429 13.30 0.27 -20.83
CA LYS A 429 13.83 1.62 -21.11
C LYS A 429 13.85 1.89 -22.61
N THR A 430 14.51 1.02 -23.37
CA THR A 430 14.65 1.15 -24.84
C THR A 430 13.28 1.21 -25.53
N ALA A 431 12.36 0.31 -25.16
CA ALA A 431 11.02 0.28 -25.74
C ALA A 431 10.22 1.55 -25.43
N LEU A 432 10.29 2.04 -24.18
CA LEU A 432 9.59 3.25 -23.76
C LEU A 432 10.16 4.49 -24.45
N GLU A 433 11.48 4.66 -24.49
CA GLU A 433 12.13 5.78 -25.16
C GLU A 433 11.77 5.81 -26.66
N ALA A 434 11.80 4.65 -27.33
CA ALA A 434 11.42 4.55 -28.74
C ALA A 434 9.93 4.85 -28.99
N ALA A 435 9.03 4.40 -28.11
CA ALA A 435 7.59 4.56 -28.28
C ALA A 435 7.08 5.96 -27.90
N THR A 436 7.75 6.64 -26.97
CA THR A 436 7.22 7.87 -26.34
C THR A 436 8.10 9.10 -26.54
N GLY A 437 9.38 8.92 -26.88
CA GLY A 437 10.36 10.01 -26.91
C GLY A 437 10.68 10.62 -25.54
N LEU A 438 10.22 9.99 -24.45
CA LEU A 438 10.55 10.43 -23.09
C LEU A 438 12.02 10.18 -22.78
N ARG A 439 12.60 11.03 -21.93
CA ARG A 439 13.89 10.74 -21.30
C ARG A 439 13.66 9.90 -20.06
N ILE A 440 14.17 8.66 -20.05
CA ILE A 440 13.93 7.71 -18.96
C ILE A 440 15.17 7.60 -18.08
N GLY A 441 15.06 8.07 -16.82
CA GLY A 441 16.02 7.73 -15.77
C GLY A 441 15.74 6.32 -15.24
N VAL A 442 16.78 5.60 -14.83
CA VAL A 442 16.63 4.28 -14.17
C VAL A 442 17.22 4.35 -12.77
N VAL A 443 16.46 3.84 -11.79
CA VAL A 443 16.92 3.66 -10.41
C VAL A 443 16.76 2.19 -10.05
N ILE A 444 17.84 1.53 -9.62
CA ILE A 444 17.80 0.20 -9.01
C ILE A 444 18.09 0.37 -7.52
N THR A 445 17.15 -0.08 -6.68
CA THR A 445 17.22 0.14 -5.24
C THR A 445 16.81 -1.09 -4.45
N GLY A 446 17.24 -1.13 -3.20
CA GLY A 446 16.77 -2.08 -2.20
C GLY A 446 17.90 -2.92 -1.61
N ASP A 447 17.50 -3.99 -0.94
CA ASP A 447 18.39 -4.91 -0.25
C ASP A 447 18.93 -5.95 -1.23
N LEU A 448 20.20 -5.83 -1.59
CA LEU A 448 20.85 -6.74 -2.50
C LEU A 448 21.33 -8.02 -1.81
N ASN A 449 21.30 -8.10 -0.48
CA ASN A 449 21.93 -9.18 0.30
C ASN A 449 23.36 -9.50 -0.20
N ALA A 450 24.07 -8.48 -0.68
CA ALA A 450 25.37 -8.59 -1.33
C ALA A 450 26.24 -7.43 -0.87
N LEU A 451 27.41 -7.74 -0.32
CA LEU A 451 28.44 -6.74 -0.03
C LEU A 451 28.91 -6.05 -1.32
N PRO A 452 29.47 -4.82 -1.27
CA PRO A 452 29.89 -4.09 -2.47
C PRO A 452 30.88 -4.85 -3.36
N GLU A 453 31.73 -5.69 -2.78
CA GLU A 453 32.68 -6.56 -3.49
C GLU A 453 32.09 -7.89 -3.98
N ALA A 454 30.83 -8.19 -3.66
CA ALA A 454 30.17 -9.39 -4.11
C ALA A 454 29.72 -9.26 -5.57
N ILE A 455 29.69 -10.39 -6.28
CA ILE A 455 29.46 -10.46 -7.72
C ILE A 455 28.19 -9.77 -8.21
N ALA A 456 27.11 -9.78 -7.42
CA ALA A 456 25.86 -9.12 -7.78
C ALA A 456 25.98 -7.59 -7.72
N ALA A 457 26.59 -7.05 -6.67
CA ALA A 457 26.84 -5.63 -6.53
C ALA A 457 27.90 -5.14 -7.55
N GLN A 458 28.96 -5.92 -7.77
CA GLN A 458 29.95 -5.62 -8.81
C GLN A 458 29.33 -5.64 -10.19
N PHE A 459 28.53 -6.66 -10.55
CA PHE A 459 27.84 -6.71 -11.83
C PHE A 459 27.04 -5.44 -12.10
N LEU A 460 26.26 -4.98 -11.12
CA LEU A 460 25.48 -3.74 -11.23
C LEU A 460 26.38 -2.49 -11.39
N THR A 461 27.44 -2.38 -10.60
CA THR A 461 28.25 -1.14 -10.54
C THR A 461 29.33 -1.04 -11.62
N THR A 462 29.83 -2.16 -12.13
CA THR A 462 30.86 -2.19 -13.19
C THR A 462 30.26 -2.40 -14.58
N GLY A 463 29.00 -2.83 -14.66
CA GLY A 463 28.34 -3.22 -15.91
C GLY A 463 28.75 -4.58 -16.46
N ALA A 464 29.70 -5.28 -15.81
CA ALA A 464 30.19 -6.57 -16.27
C ALA A 464 30.86 -7.40 -15.17
N VAL A 465 30.64 -8.72 -15.21
CA VAL A 465 31.43 -9.71 -14.44
C VAL A 465 31.90 -10.82 -15.35
N ASP A 466 33.12 -11.29 -15.13
CA ASP A 466 33.73 -12.37 -15.90
C ASP A 466 33.85 -13.68 -15.12
N THR A 467 34.29 -14.73 -15.81
CA THR A 467 34.47 -16.07 -15.25
C THR A 467 35.59 -16.16 -14.20
N ASN A 468 36.46 -15.15 -14.08
CA ASN A 468 37.52 -15.10 -13.07
C ASN A 468 37.03 -14.56 -11.71
N HIS A 469 35.81 -14.01 -11.64
CA HIS A 469 35.27 -13.52 -10.39
C HIS A 469 35.12 -14.67 -9.36
N ARG A 470 35.56 -14.47 -8.12
CA ARG A 470 35.60 -15.53 -7.08
C ARG A 470 34.24 -16.25 -6.88
N HIS A 471 33.14 -15.50 -6.87
CA HIS A 471 31.79 -16.09 -6.71
C HIS A 471 31.28 -16.79 -7.97
N TRP A 472 31.84 -16.48 -9.15
CA TRP A 472 31.57 -17.26 -10.35
C TRP A 472 32.19 -18.64 -10.22
N ALA A 473 33.48 -18.70 -9.84
CA ALA A 473 34.17 -19.96 -9.60
C ALA A 473 33.50 -20.78 -8.47
N ALA A 474 33.01 -20.11 -7.42
CA ALA A 474 32.28 -20.77 -6.33
C ALA A 474 30.88 -21.28 -6.72
N ALA A 475 30.31 -20.83 -7.85
CA ALA A 475 28.96 -21.22 -8.28
C ALA A 475 28.84 -22.74 -8.52
N SER A 476 29.93 -23.40 -8.94
CA SER A 476 29.95 -24.86 -9.13
C SER A 476 29.89 -25.64 -7.81
N ALA A 477 30.26 -25.03 -6.68
CA ALA A 477 30.19 -25.62 -5.35
C ALA A 477 28.89 -25.27 -4.60
N PHE A 478 28.02 -24.44 -5.18
CA PHE A 478 26.75 -24.08 -4.58
C PHE A 478 25.76 -25.25 -4.63
N GLU A 479 25.19 -25.61 -3.49
CA GLU A 479 24.19 -26.67 -3.36
C GLU A 479 22.86 -26.10 -2.83
N TRP A 480 21.80 -26.22 -3.64
CA TRP A 480 20.45 -25.84 -3.24
C TRP A 480 19.75 -26.97 -2.48
N SER A 481 19.75 -28.17 -3.06
CA SER A 481 19.16 -29.35 -2.48
C SER A 481 19.97 -30.59 -2.87
N PRO A 482 20.46 -31.37 -1.88
CA PRO A 482 21.27 -32.56 -2.14
C PRO A 482 20.47 -33.66 -2.87
N ASP A 483 19.14 -33.67 -2.73
CA ASP A 483 18.26 -34.72 -3.27
C ASP A 483 17.79 -34.45 -4.71
N GLN A 484 18.02 -33.26 -5.27
CA GLN A 484 17.56 -32.86 -6.61
C GLN A 484 18.72 -32.76 -7.62
N SER A 485 19.63 -33.74 -7.60
CA SER A 485 20.85 -33.82 -8.41
C SER A 485 20.64 -34.21 -9.88
N SER A 486 19.43 -34.08 -10.45
CA SER A 486 19.08 -34.77 -11.70
C SER A 486 19.50 -34.09 -13.00
N ASN A 487 20.07 -32.89 -12.97
CA ASN A 487 20.60 -32.25 -14.17
C ASN A 487 22.13 -32.25 -14.10
N GLU A 488 22.76 -33.07 -14.94
CA GLU A 488 24.22 -33.04 -15.13
C GLU A 488 24.63 -31.63 -15.56
N ALA A 489 25.63 -31.06 -14.88
CA ALA A 489 26.19 -29.77 -15.25
C ALA A 489 26.80 -29.87 -16.65
N VAL A 490 26.39 -28.98 -17.55
CA VAL A 490 26.97 -28.89 -18.89
C VAL A 490 28.25 -28.06 -18.80
N PRO A 491 29.42 -28.56 -19.23
CA PRO A 491 30.65 -27.79 -19.19
C PRO A 491 30.49 -26.43 -19.88
N TRP A 492 31.00 -25.39 -19.25
CA TRP A 492 31.00 -24.04 -19.84
C TRP A 492 31.77 -24.06 -21.18
N PRO A 493 31.15 -23.72 -22.31
CA PRO A 493 31.82 -23.83 -23.61
C PRO A 493 33.04 -22.91 -23.72
N ALA A 494 34.13 -23.39 -24.34
CA ALA A 494 35.36 -22.60 -24.48
C ALA A 494 35.18 -21.36 -25.38
N ASP A 495 34.25 -21.43 -26.33
CA ASP A 495 33.84 -20.35 -27.23
C ASP A 495 32.73 -19.46 -26.67
N ALA A 496 32.18 -19.78 -25.48
CA ALA A 496 31.17 -18.96 -24.84
C ALA A 496 31.73 -17.60 -24.39
N PRO A 497 30.93 -16.52 -24.42
CA PRO A 497 31.34 -15.22 -23.91
C PRO A 497 31.71 -15.32 -22.42
N GLN A 498 32.97 -15.09 -22.07
CA GLN A 498 33.50 -15.26 -20.70
C GLN A 498 33.04 -14.18 -19.71
N LYS A 499 31.91 -13.51 -19.97
CA LYS A 499 31.35 -12.45 -19.13
C LYS A 499 29.83 -12.31 -19.29
N LEU A 500 29.18 -11.86 -18.23
CA LEU A 500 27.83 -11.29 -18.26
C LEU A 500 27.95 -9.76 -18.23
N VAL A 501 27.11 -9.07 -19.01
CA VAL A 501 27.17 -7.61 -19.16
C VAL A 501 25.78 -6.98 -19.15
N HIS A 502 25.71 -5.71 -18.77
CA HIS A 502 24.60 -4.79 -19.03
C HIS A 502 25.14 -3.42 -19.47
N SER A 503 24.28 -2.56 -19.99
CA SER A 503 24.56 -1.24 -20.58
C SER A 503 24.20 -0.06 -19.68
N LEU A 504 23.45 -0.28 -18.59
CA LEU A 504 23.14 0.76 -17.61
C LEU A 504 24.43 1.28 -16.95
N ALA A 505 24.63 2.60 -16.93
CA ALA A 505 25.80 3.23 -16.33
C ALA A 505 25.53 3.55 -14.84
N LEU A 506 25.42 2.51 -14.01
CA LEU A 506 24.93 2.63 -12.64
C LEU A 506 26.01 3.16 -11.68
N ALA A 507 25.64 4.17 -10.88
CA ALA A 507 26.45 4.66 -9.77
C ALA A 507 25.63 4.73 -8.48
N SER A 508 26.26 4.48 -7.33
CA SER A 508 25.59 4.62 -6.03
C SER A 508 25.35 6.09 -5.69
N ALA A 509 24.09 6.48 -5.49
CA ALA A 509 23.70 7.84 -5.13
C ALA A 509 24.14 8.24 -3.73
N CYS A 510 24.34 7.26 -2.83
CA CYS A 510 24.88 7.48 -1.50
C CYS A 510 26.40 7.24 -1.44
N GLY A 511 27.05 6.74 -2.50
CA GLY A 511 28.40 6.20 -2.39
C GLY A 511 28.42 4.88 -1.60
N GLN A 512 29.41 4.69 -0.73
CA GLN A 512 29.60 3.44 0.03
C GLN A 512 29.56 3.73 1.54
N PRO A 513 28.41 3.55 2.20
CA PRO A 513 28.35 3.61 3.67
C PRO A 513 29.19 2.49 4.29
N GLU A 514 29.58 2.68 5.56
CA GLU A 514 30.27 1.64 6.36
C GLU A 514 29.36 0.41 6.55
N PHE A 515 28.08 0.65 6.80
CA PHE A 515 27.06 -0.38 6.93
C PHE A 515 25.70 0.15 6.54
N THR A 516 24.82 -0.77 6.14
CA THR A 516 23.37 -0.54 6.09
C THR A 516 22.61 -1.58 6.89
N HIS A 517 23.26 -2.68 7.28
CA HIS A 517 22.73 -3.73 8.15
C HIS A 517 23.71 -4.00 9.29
N PHE A 518 23.20 -4.14 10.52
CA PHE A 518 24.02 -4.49 11.68
C PHE A 518 23.27 -5.35 12.71
N VAL A 519 23.69 -6.62 12.83
CA VAL A 519 23.18 -7.56 13.85
C VAL A 519 24.34 -8.20 14.60
N LYS A 520 24.18 -8.30 15.92
CA LYS A 520 25.09 -9.03 16.82
C LYS A 520 24.30 -9.94 17.76
N ASN A 521 24.60 -11.23 17.72
CA ASN A 521 24.04 -12.21 18.64
C ASN A 521 25.14 -13.16 19.15
N HIS A 522 24.75 -14.26 19.81
CA HIS A 522 25.70 -15.22 20.38
C HIS A 522 26.41 -16.09 19.33
N GLU A 523 25.84 -16.19 18.13
CA GLU A 523 26.33 -17.06 17.05
C GLU A 523 27.21 -16.29 16.06
N PHE A 524 26.88 -15.04 15.76
CA PHE A 524 27.63 -14.22 14.81
C PHE A 524 27.50 -12.71 15.08
N THR A 525 28.40 -11.94 14.45
CA THR A 525 28.25 -10.50 14.25
C THR A 525 28.35 -10.24 12.76
N PHE A 526 27.35 -9.55 12.21
CA PHE A 526 27.36 -9.11 10.81
C PHE A 526 27.18 -7.60 10.78
N ILE A 527 28.10 -6.92 10.11
CA ILE A 527 28.06 -5.49 9.79
C ILE A 527 28.42 -5.39 8.32
N GLY A 528 27.57 -4.77 7.52
CA GLY A 528 27.84 -4.65 6.09
C GLY A 528 26.86 -3.75 5.36
N THR A 529 27.28 -3.30 4.19
CA THR A 529 26.46 -2.53 3.25
C THR A 529 25.79 -3.51 2.29
N LEU A 530 24.49 -3.65 2.43
CA LEU A 530 23.62 -4.52 1.64
C LEU A 530 22.60 -3.74 0.80
N ASP A 531 22.28 -2.52 1.26
CA ASP A 531 21.26 -1.67 0.66
C ASP A 531 21.89 -0.63 -0.26
N HIS A 532 21.26 -0.39 -1.41
CA HIS A 532 21.79 0.53 -2.41
C HIS A 532 20.70 1.39 -3.03
N ILE A 533 21.07 2.61 -3.45
CA ILE A 533 20.33 3.43 -4.42
C ILE A 533 21.26 3.61 -5.61
N LEU A 534 21.08 2.83 -6.67
CA LEU A 534 21.88 2.90 -7.89
C LEU A 534 21.13 3.69 -8.96
N VAL A 535 21.76 4.71 -9.52
CA VAL A 535 21.17 5.57 -10.55
C VAL A 535 21.91 5.42 -11.87
N ASP A 536 21.17 5.32 -12.98
CA ASP A 536 21.76 5.30 -14.34
C ASP A 536 22.25 6.70 -14.73
N THR A 537 23.58 6.85 -14.74
CA THR A 537 24.26 8.13 -14.96
C THR A 537 24.15 8.67 -16.39
N SER A 538 23.57 7.89 -17.31
CA SER A 538 23.22 8.41 -18.64
C SER A 538 22.08 9.43 -18.62
N ALA A 539 21.23 9.39 -17.58
CA ALA A 539 20.07 10.27 -17.45
C ALA A 539 19.94 10.95 -16.08
N LEU A 540 20.62 10.43 -15.06
CA LEU A 540 20.56 10.93 -13.68
C LEU A 540 21.95 11.29 -13.15
N ALA A 541 22.02 12.09 -12.10
CA ALA A 541 23.24 12.25 -11.31
C ALA A 541 22.93 12.36 -9.82
N PRO A 542 23.75 11.74 -8.95
CA PRO A 542 23.72 12.03 -7.51
C PRO A 542 23.99 13.51 -7.26
N ALA A 543 23.16 14.16 -6.45
CA ALA A 543 23.32 15.56 -6.04
C ALA A 543 23.76 15.70 -4.58
N GLY A 544 23.34 14.78 -3.73
CA GLY A 544 23.72 14.72 -2.32
C GLY A 544 23.10 13.51 -1.63
N HIS A 545 23.49 13.23 -0.39
CA HIS A 545 22.87 12.17 0.40
C HIS A 545 22.83 12.55 1.87
N PHE A 546 21.93 11.89 2.60
CA PHE A 546 21.78 12.11 4.04
C PHE A 546 23.04 11.61 4.77
N PRO A 547 23.42 12.26 5.89
CA PRO A 547 24.48 11.76 6.75
C PRO A 547 24.23 10.31 7.18
N PHE A 548 25.28 9.48 7.14
CA PHE A 548 25.23 8.10 7.63
C PHE A 548 25.23 8.07 9.15
N PHE A 549 24.61 7.03 9.71
CA PHE A 549 24.74 6.72 11.12
C PHE A 549 26.13 6.15 11.40
N SER A 550 26.71 6.50 12.55
CA SER A 550 27.96 5.90 12.99
C SER A 550 27.72 4.51 13.60
N LEU A 551 28.75 3.66 13.60
CA LEU A 551 28.67 2.38 14.29
C LEU A 551 28.48 2.56 15.81
N GLU A 552 29.03 3.61 16.40
CA GLU A 552 28.80 3.97 17.81
C GLU A 552 27.31 4.20 18.10
N ALA A 553 26.65 5.00 17.26
CA ALA A 553 25.21 5.22 17.35
C ALA A 553 24.40 3.92 17.21
N ALA A 554 24.71 3.10 16.21
CA ALA A 554 24.00 1.85 15.96
C ALA A 554 24.28 0.76 17.00
N SER A 555 25.39 0.84 17.73
CA SER A 555 25.79 -0.11 18.78
C SER A 555 25.44 0.32 20.21
N HIS A 556 24.78 1.47 20.40
CA HIS A 556 24.41 1.97 21.73
C HIS A 556 23.61 0.94 22.57
N GLU A 557 22.78 0.12 21.91
CA GLU A 557 22.08 -1.02 22.54
C GLU A 557 22.60 -2.37 22.03
N THR A 558 23.92 -2.50 21.85
CA THR A 558 24.63 -3.67 21.30
C THR A 558 24.60 -3.78 19.77
N SER A 559 23.42 -3.81 19.16
CA SER A 559 23.22 -3.82 17.69
C SER A 559 21.79 -3.43 17.33
N LEU A 560 21.43 -3.51 16.04
CA LEU A 560 20.09 -3.23 15.56
C LEU A 560 19.20 -4.51 15.59
N PRO A 561 17.85 -4.38 15.66
CA PRO A 561 17.12 -3.17 16.02
C PRO A 561 17.34 -2.79 17.49
N SER A 562 16.98 -1.56 17.85
CA SER A 562 17.10 -1.01 19.19
C SER A 562 15.88 -0.17 19.55
N THR A 563 15.86 0.39 20.76
CA THR A 563 14.79 1.31 21.19
C THR A 563 14.65 2.51 20.22
N THR A 564 15.75 2.95 19.62
CA THR A 564 15.80 4.11 18.71
C THR A 564 15.66 3.72 17.23
N PHE A 565 16.20 2.55 16.84
CA PHE A 565 16.21 2.07 15.46
C PHE A 565 15.25 0.89 15.27
N PRO A 566 14.17 1.04 14.47
CA PRO A 566 13.10 0.05 14.39
C PRO A 566 13.33 -1.12 13.42
N SER A 567 14.48 -1.15 12.76
CA SER A 567 14.91 -2.21 11.82
C SER A 567 16.34 -2.62 12.15
N ASP A 568 16.75 -3.82 11.72
CA ASP A 568 18.15 -4.23 11.68
C ASP A 568 18.94 -3.62 10.51
N HIS A 569 18.24 -2.92 9.62
CA HIS A 569 18.81 -2.03 8.62
C HIS A 569 18.68 -0.55 9.01
N VAL A 570 19.44 0.31 8.33
CA VAL A 570 19.28 1.77 8.36
C VAL A 570 18.88 2.30 6.99
N SER A 571 18.04 3.32 6.95
CA SER A 571 17.58 3.87 5.68
C SER A 571 18.66 4.65 4.92
N LEU A 572 18.69 4.48 3.60
CA LEU A 572 19.46 5.33 2.70
C LEU A 572 18.54 6.40 2.08
N VAL A 573 19.02 7.63 2.02
CA VAL A 573 18.31 8.75 1.42
C VAL A 573 19.28 9.59 0.59
N ALA A 574 18.93 9.82 -0.67
CA ALA A 574 19.73 10.60 -1.62
C ALA A 574 18.89 11.63 -2.37
N ASP A 575 19.50 12.76 -2.67
CA ASP A 575 19.01 13.76 -3.62
C ASP A 575 19.62 13.43 -5.00
N VAL A 576 18.77 13.34 -6.03
CA VAL A 576 19.13 12.93 -7.39
C VAL A 576 18.58 13.95 -8.37
N ARG A 577 19.35 14.30 -9.41
CA ARG A 577 18.92 15.20 -10.49
C ARG A 577 18.87 14.50 -11.84
N PHE A 578 18.02 14.98 -12.75
CA PHE A 578 18.16 14.64 -14.16
C PHE A 578 19.34 15.43 -14.75
N VAL A 579 20.20 14.79 -15.55
CA VAL A 579 21.34 15.45 -16.23
C VAL A 579 21.02 15.83 -17.65
#